data_AF-A0A151KWW2-F1
#
_entry.id   AF-A0A151KWW2-F1
#
_cell.length_a   1.000
_cell.length_b   1.000
_cell.length_c   1.000
_cell.angle_alpha   90.00
_cell.angle_beta   90.00
_cell.angle_gamma   90.00
#
_symmetry.space_group_name_H-M   'P 1'
#
loop_
_entity.id
_entity.type
_entity.pdbx_description
1 polymer ?
#
loop_
_entity_poly.entity_id
_entity_poly.type
_entity_poly.pdbx_seq_one_letter_code
_entity_poly.pdbx_strand_id
1 'polypeptide(L)'
;MFQFMTATRIIFGEGALQASLSVLNQFGYSVLLVTGQDLSRAQPVIGYLKSQNMRYQHVAISGEPYIAMVEETAILGRKFKPDMVVAVGGGSVIDMGKALAAIIPNQGNVYDYVEVVGRNVPLKTHPLHFIAIPTTASTGSEVTRNAVLKSGQDRVKVSLRSPDMLADVAIIDPTLTYGTDPYTSGRGAMDAFTHLMEAYVCGEPNPLTDMICEEGLRRLTNSILPACLQDDHKARSDIAFAALLGGMAITNAKLGAAHGLASALGGKLDAPHSVITGRLAPHVMRENIMAARTAGRSDLLYRYRSIARIVTGRAEAIEEEGIEWVTELLDKLSLPQLSQFGVCATSFTQVAEDALKSVAIKGNPLPLTKDRLIYILNQVCSCRLGEEQDAQPISAAAIEVLGGNQRSLPSRDNVEN
;
A
#
# COMPACT_ATOMS: atom_id res chain seq x y z
N MET A 1 -23.90 3.22 1.84
CA MET A 1 -23.44 4.43 1.12
C MET A 1 -21.93 4.34 1.02
N PHE A 2 -21.35 4.44 -0.19
CA PHE A 2 -19.91 4.49 -0.38
C PHE A 2 -19.55 5.73 -1.21
N GLN A 3 -18.31 6.18 -1.10
CA GLN A 3 -17.72 7.20 -1.95
C GLN A 3 -16.58 6.58 -2.76
N PHE A 4 -16.36 7.11 -3.96
CA PHE A 4 -15.25 6.71 -4.80
C PHE A 4 -14.57 7.95 -5.35
N MET A 5 -13.27 8.08 -5.10
CA MET A 5 -12.42 9.20 -5.48
C MET A 5 -11.19 8.66 -6.19
N THR A 6 -10.74 9.35 -7.23
CA THR A 6 -9.51 9.04 -7.97
C THR A 6 -9.01 10.32 -8.62
N ALA A 7 -7.90 10.26 -9.36
CA ALA A 7 -7.43 11.40 -10.14
C ALA A 7 -8.55 11.95 -11.04
N THR A 8 -8.61 13.28 -11.19
CA THR A 8 -9.67 13.95 -11.96
C THR A 8 -9.69 13.47 -13.42
N ARG A 9 -8.51 13.20 -13.98
CA ARG A 9 -8.35 12.64 -15.33
C ARG A 9 -7.25 11.57 -15.34
N ILE A 10 -7.57 10.40 -15.87
CA ILE A 10 -6.62 9.31 -16.09
C ILE A 10 -6.41 9.17 -17.60
N ILE A 11 -5.15 9.17 -18.03
CA ILE A 11 -4.76 8.92 -19.42
C ILE A 11 -3.83 7.71 -19.41
N PHE A 12 -4.27 6.61 -20.02
CA PHE A 12 -3.57 5.34 -20.00
C PHE A 12 -3.34 4.82 -21.43
N GLY A 13 -2.14 4.30 -21.69
CA GLY A 13 -1.82 3.59 -22.93
C GLY A 13 -0.41 3.83 -23.42
N GLU A 14 0.06 3.00 -24.34
CA GLU A 14 1.36 3.23 -24.98
C GLU A 14 1.36 4.55 -25.75
N GLY A 15 2.38 5.39 -25.51
CA GLY A 15 2.46 6.72 -26.10
C GLY A 15 1.54 7.76 -25.45
N ALA A 16 0.83 7.40 -24.37
CA ALA A 16 0.00 8.31 -23.60
C ALA A 16 0.75 9.55 -23.13
N LEU A 17 2.03 9.42 -22.76
CA LEU A 17 2.84 10.56 -22.36
C LEU A 17 2.95 11.57 -23.51
N GLN A 18 3.49 11.12 -24.65
CA GLN A 18 3.75 11.99 -25.79
C GLN A 18 2.47 12.64 -26.33
N ALA A 19 1.37 11.87 -26.39
CA ALA A 19 0.08 12.36 -26.88
C ALA A 19 -0.59 13.40 -25.95
N SER A 20 -0.19 13.45 -24.68
CA SER A 20 -0.90 14.21 -23.64
C SER A 20 -0.11 15.38 -23.04
N LEU A 21 1.14 15.62 -23.47
CA LEU A 21 1.97 16.70 -22.95
C LEU A 21 1.30 18.09 -23.03
N SER A 22 0.46 18.32 -24.06
CA SER A 22 -0.29 19.57 -24.23
C SER A 22 -1.31 19.85 -23.13
N VAL A 23 -1.69 18.84 -22.34
CA VAL A 23 -2.57 19.01 -21.18
C VAL A 23 -1.91 19.90 -20.11
N LEU A 24 -0.59 19.93 -20.01
CA LEU A 24 0.13 20.79 -19.06
C LEU A 24 -0.23 22.27 -19.24
N ASN A 25 -0.49 22.72 -20.46
CA ASN A 25 -0.80 24.13 -20.76
C ASN A 25 -2.08 24.63 -20.07
N GLN A 26 -2.93 23.74 -19.56
CA GLN A 26 -4.18 24.08 -18.88
C GLN A 26 -3.95 24.58 -17.45
N PHE A 27 -2.79 24.30 -16.87
CA PHE A 27 -2.52 24.53 -15.44
C PHE A 27 -1.50 25.65 -15.18
N GLY A 28 -1.08 26.39 -16.22
CA GLY A 28 -0.11 27.48 -16.13
C GLY A 28 1.19 27.24 -16.91
N TYR A 29 2.19 28.08 -16.70
CA TYR A 29 3.46 28.08 -17.44
C TYR A 29 4.70 28.03 -16.53
N SER A 30 4.50 27.91 -15.22
CA SER A 30 5.55 27.74 -14.22
C SER A 30 5.47 26.38 -13.54
N VAL A 31 6.45 25.52 -13.79
CA VAL A 31 6.41 24.10 -13.40
C VAL A 31 7.47 23.79 -12.33
N LEU A 32 7.06 23.18 -11.22
CA LEU A 32 7.98 22.46 -10.35
C LEU A 32 8.06 21.00 -10.81
N LEU A 33 9.15 20.65 -11.48
CA LEU A 33 9.38 19.30 -12.01
C LEU A 33 10.08 18.46 -10.94
N VAL A 34 9.45 17.36 -10.53
CA VAL A 34 9.98 16.42 -9.54
C VAL A 34 10.32 15.09 -10.23
N THR A 35 11.55 14.61 -10.10
CA THR A 35 12.00 13.37 -10.74
C THR A 35 12.83 12.50 -9.81
N GLY A 36 13.12 11.27 -10.23
CA GLY A 36 14.26 10.52 -9.72
C GLY A 36 15.60 11.08 -10.24
N GLN A 37 16.70 10.47 -9.82
CA GLN A 37 18.05 10.87 -10.27
C GLN A 37 18.28 10.59 -11.76
N ASP A 38 17.74 9.49 -12.29
CA ASP A 38 17.75 9.22 -13.72
C ASP A 38 16.67 10.04 -14.43
N LEU A 39 17.10 10.89 -15.36
CA LEU A 39 16.24 11.77 -16.14
C LEU A 39 15.82 11.19 -17.48
N SER A 40 16.27 9.98 -17.84
CA SER A 40 15.98 9.32 -19.13
C SER A 40 14.48 9.33 -19.43
N ARG A 41 13.66 8.87 -18.47
CA ARG A 41 12.20 8.79 -18.58
C ARG A 41 11.49 10.15 -18.45
N ALA A 42 12.17 11.17 -17.94
CA ALA A 42 11.66 12.53 -17.82
C ALA A 42 12.01 13.42 -19.04
N GLN A 43 12.88 12.97 -19.94
CA GLN A 43 13.30 13.75 -21.11
C GLN A 43 12.14 14.25 -21.99
N PRO A 44 11.08 13.45 -22.27
CA PRO A 44 9.97 13.95 -23.07
C PRO A 44 9.28 15.16 -22.42
N VAL A 45 9.10 15.13 -21.10
CA VAL A 45 8.54 16.26 -20.34
C VAL A 45 9.48 17.45 -20.37
N ILE A 46 10.77 17.26 -20.09
CA ILE A 46 11.77 18.34 -20.12
C ILE A 46 11.84 19.00 -21.51
N GLY A 47 11.86 18.19 -22.58
CA GLY A 47 11.86 18.66 -23.96
C GLY A 47 10.61 19.47 -24.27
N TYR A 48 9.45 19.01 -23.81
CA TYR A 48 8.19 19.74 -23.96
C TYR A 48 8.21 21.09 -23.27
N LEU A 49 8.59 21.13 -21.98
CA LEU A 49 8.68 22.37 -21.19
C LEU A 49 9.57 23.41 -21.89
N LYS A 50 10.73 22.97 -22.41
CA LYS A 50 11.63 23.83 -23.20
C LYS A 50 10.97 24.32 -24.51
N SER A 51 10.32 23.42 -25.26
CA SER A 51 9.68 23.77 -26.53
C SER A 51 8.55 24.81 -26.38
N GLN A 52 7.86 24.77 -25.24
CA GLN A 52 6.78 25.70 -24.91
C GLN A 52 7.26 26.95 -24.16
N ASN A 53 8.58 27.11 -23.95
CA ASN A 53 9.17 28.17 -23.13
C ASN A 53 8.56 28.25 -21.71
N MET A 54 8.17 27.10 -21.15
CA MET A 54 7.69 27.02 -19.77
C MET A 54 8.84 27.19 -18.80
N ARG A 55 8.67 28.08 -17.83
CA ARG A 55 9.63 28.24 -16.74
C ARG A 55 9.54 27.00 -15.86
N TYR A 56 10.65 26.33 -15.57
CA TYR A 56 10.64 25.20 -14.64
C TYR A 56 11.80 25.22 -13.65
N GLN A 57 11.53 24.73 -12.43
CA GLN A 57 12.54 24.38 -11.44
C GLN A 57 12.51 22.87 -11.26
N HIS A 58 13.68 22.26 -11.28
CA HIS A 58 13.83 20.81 -11.18
C HIS A 58 14.26 20.41 -9.76
N VAL A 59 13.58 19.41 -9.21
CA VAL A 59 13.88 18.73 -7.95
C VAL A 59 14.12 17.27 -8.26
N ALA A 60 15.34 16.78 -8.05
CA ALA A 60 15.66 15.37 -8.15
C ALA A 60 15.77 14.78 -6.74
N ILE A 61 15.11 13.63 -6.50
CA ILE A 61 15.24 12.91 -5.24
C ILE A 61 15.85 11.53 -5.45
N SER A 62 16.54 11.04 -4.41
CA SER A 62 16.99 9.66 -4.28
C SER A 62 16.28 8.99 -3.10
N GLY A 63 15.76 7.79 -3.32
CA GLY A 63 15.10 7.02 -2.28
C GLY A 63 13.73 7.57 -1.85
N GLU A 64 13.37 7.31 -0.61
CA GLU A 64 12.07 7.70 -0.04
C GLU A 64 12.10 9.13 0.52
N PRO A 65 11.04 9.94 0.34
CA PRO A 65 11.02 11.33 0.77
C PRO A 65 10.91 11.44 2.30
N TYR A 66 11.80 12.24 2.89
CA TYR A 66 11.74 12.60 4.31
C TYR A 66 10.88 13.85 4.51
N ILE A 67 10.26 13.98 5.69
CA ILE A 67 9.53 15.20 6.07
C ILE A 67 10.42 16.45 5.90
N ALA A 68 11.67 16.40 6.39
CA ALA A 68 12.62 17.50 6.26
C ALA A 68 12.91 17.89 4.80
N MET A 69 13.02 16.89 3.91
CA MET A 69 13.23 17.13 2.47
C MET A 69 12.04 17.89 1.84
N VAL A 70 10.81 17.54 2.24
CA VAL A 70 9.60 18.26 1.81
C VAL A 70 9.63 19.70 2.32
N GLU A 71 9.96 19.93 3.59
CA GLU A 71 10.04 21.27 4.19
C GLU A 71 11.07 22.16 3.48
N GLU A 72 12.29 21.67 3.31
CA GLU A 72 13.39 22.39 2.66
C GLU A 72 13.05 22.73 1.20
N THR A 73 12.52 21.75 0.47
CA THR A 73 12.16 21.93 -0.94
C THR A 73 10.95 22.85 -1.09
N ALA A 74 9.98 22.80 -0.18
CA ALA A 74 8.83 23.70 -0.19
C ALA A 74 9.25 25.17 0.02
N ILE A 75 10.30 25.46 0.79
CA ILE A 75 10.85 26.82 0.93
C ILE A 75 11.33 27.35 -0.43
N LEU A 76 12.06 26.52 -1.19
CA LEU A 76 12.51 26.87 -2.53
C LEU A 76 11.33 27.02 -3.50
N GLY A 77 10.38 26.08 -3.45
CA GLY A 77 9.15 26.12 -4.25
C GLY A 77 8.33 27.39 -4.03
N ARG A 78 8.19 27.85 -2.78
CA ARG A 78 7.48 29.11 -2.45
C ARG A 78 8.16 30.35 -3.05
N LYS A 79 9.50 30.37 -3.11
CA LYS A 79 10.24 31.44 -3.79
C LYS A 79 10.04 31.39 -5.30
N PHE A 80 10.04 30.18 -5.86
CA PHE A 80 9.84 29.97 -7.30
C PHE A 80 8.40 30.26 -7.74
N LYS A 81 7.39 30.04 -6.89
CA LYS A 81 5.95 30.24 -7.20
C LYS A 81 5.51 29.45 -8.43
N PRO A 82 5.54 28.10 -8.37
CA PRO A 82 5.01 27.27 -9.45
C PRO A 82 3.49 27.37 -9.53
N ASP A 83 2.95 27.28 -10.74
CA ASP A 83 1.51 27.13 -11.00
C ASP A 83 1.08 25.66 -10.81
N MET A 84 1.99 24.74 -11.13
CA MET A 84 1.77 23.30 -11.04
C MET A 84 3.02 22.54 -10.59
N VAL A 85 2.81 21.32 -10.09
CA VAL A 85 3.83 20.32 -9.83
C VAL A 85 3.65 19.16 -10.80
N VAL A 86 4.73 18.78 -11.51
CA VAL A 86 4.76 17.62 -12.40
C VAL A 86 5.74 16.60 -11.81
N ALA A 87 5.27 15.41 -11.46
CA ALA A 87 6.11 14.34 -10.93
C ALA A 87 6.29 13.21 -11.96
N VAL A 88 7.54 12.88 -12.29
CA VAL A 88 7.90 11.81 -13.23
C VAL A 88 8.83 10.81 -12.55
N GLY A 89 8.29 9.66 -12.15
CA GLY A 89 9.10 8.66 -11.44
C GLY A 89 8.29 7.54 -10.80
N GLY A 90 8.91 6.79 -9.91
CA GLY A 90 8.20 5.80 -9.08
C GLY A 90 7.44 6.44 -7.91
N GLY A 91 6.87 5.60 -7.05
CA GLY A 91 6.03 6.03 -5.91
C GLY A 91 6.64 7.12 -5.04
N SER A 92 7.93 7.03 -4.70
CA SER A 92 8.63 8.05 -3.90
C SER A 92 8.63 9.44 -4.55
N VAL A 93 8.79 9.50 -5.87
CA VAL A 93 8.82 10.76 -6.64
C VAL A 93 7.42 11.37 -6.72
N ILE A 94 6.42 10.53 -6.96
CA ILE A 94 5.01 10.97 -6.98
C ILE A 94 4.58 11.45 -5.60
N ASP A 95 4.95 10.75 -4.53
CA ASP A 95 4.64 11.16 -3.15
C ASP A 95 5.33 12.48 -2.78
N MET A 96 6.59 12.68 -3.19
CA MET A 96 7.26 13.97 -3.04
C MET A 96 6.54 15.07 -3.80
N GLY A 97 6.14 14.82 -5.05
CA GLY A 97 5.36 15.77 -5.85
C GLY A 97 4.04 16.17 -5.19
N LYS A 98 3.25 15.20 -4.73
CA LYS A 98 1.99 15.45 -3.99
C LYS A 98 2.24 16.25 -2.72
N ALA A 99 3.26 15.88 -1.95
CA ALA A 99 3.59 16.58 -0.72
C ALA A 99 3.99 18.04 -0.99
N LEU A 100 4.78 18.29 -2.03
CA LEU A 100 5.13 19.67 -2.42
C LEU A 100 3.93 20.46 -2.92
N ALA A 101 3.07 19.85 -3.74
CA ALA A 101 1.84 20.48 -4.23
C ALA A 101 0.94 20.91 -3.06
N ALA A 102 0.83 20.08 -2.02
CA ALA A 102 0.06 20.38 -0.82
C ALA A 102 0.75 21.42 0.09
N ILE A 103 2.05 21.31 0.33
CA ILE A 103 2.76 22.09 1.36
C ILE A 103 3.23 23.46 0.87
N ILE A 104 3.49 23.66 -0.42
CA ILE A 104 3.87 24.98 -0.94
C ILE A 104 2.81 26.06 -0.63
N PRO A 105 1.50 25.85 -0.91
CA PRO A 105 0.46 26.85 -0.63
C PRO A 105 0.01 26.87 0.84
N ASN A 106 0.29 25.81 1.61
CA ASN A 106 -0.06 25.71 3.03
C ASN A 106 1.12 26.16 3.92
N GLN A 107 0.90 27.19 4.74
CA GLN A 107 1.90 27.65 5.70
C GLN A 107 1.92 26.75 6.96
N GLY A 108 3.04 26.72 7.68
CA GLY A 108 3.20 25.92 8.89
C GLY A 108 4.24 24.81 8.73
N ASN A 109 4.35 23.98 9.76
CA ASN A 109 5.29 22.87 9.81
C ASN A 109 4.64 21.63 9.17
N VAL A 110 5.39 20.79 8.44
CA VAL A 110 4.80 19.61 7.79
C VAL A 110 4.26 18.61 8.82
N TYR A 111 4.85 18.56 10.02
CA TYR A 111 4.34 17.79 11.16
C TYR A 111 2.94 18.21 11.62
N ASP A 112 2.45 19.41 11.26
CA ASP A 112 1.05 19.76 11.54
C ASP A 112 0.09 18.86 10.76
N TYR A 113 0.46 18.42 9.56
CA TYR A 113 -0.43 17.79 8.60
C TYR A 113 -0.29 16.26 8.48
N VAL A 114 0.82 15.67 8.95
CA VAL A 114 1.05 14.21 8.85
C VAL A 114 0.35 13.43 9.97
N GLU A 115 -0.02 12.18 9.68
CA GLU A 115 -0.54 11.23 10.67
C GLU A 115 0.59 10.56 11.51
N VAL A 116 0.19 9.82 12.56
CA VAL A 116 1.05 9.04 13.49
C VAL A 116 1.93 9.89 14.41
N VAL A 117 2.78 10.76 13.86
CA VAL A 117 3.73 11.60 14.63
C VAL A 117 3.32 13.07 14.68
N GLY A 118 2.40 13.47 13.80
CA GLY A 118 1.95 14.84 13.62
C GLY A 118 0.58 15.12 14.25
N ARG A 119 0.11 16.37 14.06
CA ARG A 119 -1.20 16.82 14.57
C ARG A 119 -2.37 16.39 13.70
N ASN A 120 -2.11 15.93 12.48
CA ASN A 120 -3.11 15.49 11.50
C ASN A 120 -4.22 16.54 11.28
N VAL A 121 -3.85 17.82 11.20
CA VAL A 121 -4.80 18.90 10.91
C VAL A 121 -5.11 18.94 9.40
N PRO A 122 -6.35 19.27 8.99
CA PRO A 122 -6.66 19.45 7.57
C PRO A 122 -5.84 20.55 6.90
N LEU A 123 -5.60 20.41 5.59
CA LEU A 123 -5.05 21.48 4.77
C LEU A 123 -5.97 22.71 4.81
N LYS A 124 -5.38 23.91 4.86
CA LYS A 124 -6.13 25.19 4.93
C LYS A 124 -6.35 25.80 3.56
N THR A 125 -5.44 25.54 2.62
CA THR A 125 -5.46 26.02 1.24
C THR A 125 -5.47 24.80 0.32
N HIS A 126 -6.21 24.87 -0.79
CA HIS A 126 -6.14 23.83 -1.82
C HIS A 126 -4.69 23.65 -2.33
N PRO A 127 -4.25 22.41 -2.56
CA PRO A 127 -2.96 22.14 -3.20
C PRO A 127 -2.82 22.81 -4.56
N LEU A 128 -1.57 23.02 -5.00
CA LEU A 128 -1.26 23.37 -6.39
C LEU A 128 -1.73 22.25 -7.33
N HIS A 129 -1.94 22.60 -8.60
CA HIS A 129 -2.24 21.59 -9.62
C HIS A 129 -1.13 20.54 -9.68
N PHE A 130 -1.52 19.27 -9.74
CA PHE A 130 -0.62 18.13 -9.66
C PHE A 130 -0.82 17.16 -10.83
N ILE A 131 0.27 16.91 -11.55
CA ILE A 131 0.32 15.94 -12.65
C ILE A 131 1.27 14.81 -12.27
N ALA A 132 0.76 13.58 -12.28
CA ALA A 132 1.51 12.38 -11.91
C ALA A 132 1.79 11.51 -13.15
N ILE A 133 3.06 11.16 -13.34
CA ILE A 133 3.54 10.36 -14.46
C ILE A 133 4.37 9.19 -13.91
N PRO A 134 3.74 8.06 -13.58
CA PRO A 134 4.44 6.92 -13.01
C PRO A 134 5.38 6.27 -14.03
N THR A 135 6.58 5.94 -13.57
CA THR A 135 7.58 5.16 -14.34
C THR A 135 7.75 3.74 -13.79
N THR A 136 6.93 3.36 -12.80
CA THR A 136 6.94 2.03 -12.18
C THR A 136 5.52 1.51 -12.04
N ALA A 137 5.28 0.25 -12.41
CA ALA A 137 4.02 -0.45 -12.14
C ALA A 137 4.06 -1.05 -10.72
N SER A 138 3.66 -0.26 -9.72
CA SER A 138 3.73 -0.68 -8.30
C SER A 138 2.69 0.02 -7.43
N THR A 139 2.97 1.27 -7.01
CA THR A 139 2.26 1.88 -5.90
C THR A 139 0.84 2.39 -6.22
N GLY A 140 0.55 2.64 -7.50
CA GLY A 140 -0.67 3.35 -7.91
C GLY A 140 -0.78 4.77 -7.32
N SER A 141 0.32 5.34 -6.83
CA SER A 141 0.35 6.61 -6.09
C SER A 141 -0.20 7.80 -6.92
N GLU A 142 -0.15 7.70 -8.24
CA GLU A 142 -0.69 8.68 -9.18
C GLU A 142 -2.21 8.91 -9.05
N VAL A 143 -2.94 7.96 -8.44
CA VAL A 143 -4.40 8.04 -8.22
C VAL A 143 -4.79 8.02 -6.74
N THR A 144 -3.82 8.14 -5.82
CA THR A 144 -4.10 8.17 -4.37
C THR A 144 -4.06 9.58 -3.79
N ARG A 145 -4.88 9.79 -2.76
CA ARG A 145 -5.00 11.06 -2.02
C ARG A 145 -4.01 11.22 -0.85
N ASN A 146 -2.92 10.47 -0.85
CA ASN A 146 -1.93 10.47 0.23
C ASN A 146 -0.51 10.43 -0.30
N ALA A 147 0.42 11.10 0.38
CA ALA A 147 1.86 10.94 0.18
C ALA A 147 2.45 10.19 1.37
N VAL A 148 3.27 9.17 1.14
CA VAL A 148 3.99 8.45 2.19
C VAL A 148 5.36 9.07 2.38
N LEU A 149 5.67 9.49 3.61
CA LEU A 149 6.92 10.16 3.97
C LEU A 149 7.62 9.38 5.10
N LYS A 150 8.93 9.60 5.27
CA LYS A 150 9.70 9.11 6.41
C LYS A 150 9.91 10.21 7.47
N SER A 151 9.61 9.89 8.73
CA SER A 151 10.14 10.64 9.87
C SER A 151 11.49 10.06 10.26
N GLY A 152 12.56 10.83 10.04
CA GLY A 152 13.92 10.43 10.42
C GLY A 152 14.10 10.39 11.95
N GLN A 153 13.41 11.27 12.68
CA GLN A 153 13.46 11.34 14.14
C GLN A 153 12.78 10.13 14.79
N ASP A 154 11.58 9.78 14.32
CA ASP A 154 10.76 8.73 14.93
C ASP A 154 11.02 7.34 14.32
N ARG A 155 11.80 7.26 13.22
CA ARG A 155 12.09 6.02 12.49
C ARG A 155 10.82 5.24 12.13
N VAL A 156 9.82 5.96 11.62
CA VAL A 156 8.56 5.40 11.12
C VAL A 156 8.16 6.05 9.80
N LYS A 157 7.34 5.33 9.03
CA LYS A 157 6.63 5.92 7.90
C LYS A 157 5.37 6.63 8.38
N VAL A 158 5.15 7.81 7.83
CA VAL A 158 3.99 8.65 8.09
C VAL A 158 3.28 8.95 6.77
N SER A 159 2.05 9.45 6.83
CA SER A 159 1.34 9.87 5.63
C SER A 159 0.79 11.27 5.77
N LEU A 160 0.98 12.06 4.72
CA LEU A 160 0.23 13.29 4.50
C LEU A 160 -1.01 12.94 3.67
N ARG A 161 -2.21 13.21 4.17
CA ARG A 161 -3.47 12.81 3.54
C ARG A 161 -4.43 13.99 3.44
N SER A 162 -5.05 14.16 2.28
CA SER A 162 -6.21 15.04 2.13
C SER A 162 -7.01 14.61 0.90
N PRO A 163 -8.36 14.66 0.92
CA PRO A 163 -9.17 14.46 -0.28
C PRO A 163 -8.75 15.34 -1.48
N ASP A 164 -8.17 16.51 -1.21
CA ASP A 164 -7.73 17.47 -2.22
C ASP A 164 -6.35 17.15 -2.84
N MET A 165 -5.67 16.08 -2.40
CA MET A 165 -4.33 15.69 -2.88
C MET A 165 -4.36 14.74 -4.08
N LEU A 166 -5.53 14.46 -4.65
CA LEU A 166 -5.63 13.68 -5.88
C LEU A 166 -5.02 14.46 -7.05
N ALA A 167 -4.37 13.75 -7.96
CA ALA A 167 -3.82 14.39 -9.16
C ALA A 167 -4.95 14.96 -10.02
N ASP A 168 -4.74 16.16 -10.58
CA ASP A 168 -5.58 16.68 -11.65
C ASP A 168 -5.48 15.78 -12.88
N VAL A 169 -4.27 15.28 -13.17
CA VAL A 169 -4.02 14.36 -14.29
C VAL A 169 -3.02 13.29 -13.89
N ALA A 170 -3.40 12.03 -14.06
CA ALA A 170 -2.49 10.88 -14.03
C ALA A 170 -2.24 10.41 -15.47
N ILE A 171 -0.98 10.43 -15.93
CA ILE A 171 -0.58 9.96 -17.26
C ILE A 171 0.25 8.68 -17.12
N ILE A 172 -0.38 7.54 -17.36
CA ILE A 172 0.21 6.22 -17.24
C ILE A 172 0.58 5.72 -18.64
N ASP A 173 1.85 5.81 -18.98
CA ASP A 173 2.40 5.28 -20.23
C ASP A 173 3.24 4.03 -19.94
N PRO A 174 2.76 2.81 -20.27
CA PRO A 174 3.47 1.57 -19.99
C PRO A 174 4.88 1.52 -20.55
N THR A 175 5.18 2.25 -21.62
CA THR A 175 6.52 2.32 -22.23
C THR A 175 7.56 2.88 -21.26
N LEU A 176 7.14 3.69 -20.28
CA LEU A 176 8.01 4.20 -19.21
C LEU A 176 8.40 3.13 -18.20
N THR A 177 7.86 1.90 -18.29
CA THR A 177 8.26 0.77 -17.46
C THR A 177 9.20 -0.20 -18.18
N TYR A 178 9.39 -0.04 -19.50
CA TYR A 178 10.19 -0.97 -20.31
C TYR A 178 11.65 -0.94 -19.87
N GLY A 179 12.30 -2.10 -19.87
CA GLY A 179 13.65 -2.28 -19.37
C GLY A 179 13.82 -2.10 -17.86
N THR A 180 12.75 -1.95 -17.07
CA THR A 180 12.86 -1.99 -15.60
C THR A 180 13.36 -3.36 -15.16
N ASP A 181 14.40 -3.38 -14.33
CA ASP A 181 15.08 -4.59 -13.89
C ASP A 181 14.13 -5.59 -13.20
N PRO A 182 14.43 -6.91 -13.25
CA PRO A 182 13.55 -7.93 -12.67
C PRO A 182 13.24 -7.74 -11.19
N TYR A 183 14.19 -7.25 -10.39
CA TYR A 183 13.99 -7.06 -8.96
C TYR A 183 13.00 -5.93 -8.67
N THR A 184 13.19 -4.77 -9.31
CA THR A 184 12.27 -3.62 -9.17
C THR A 184 10.90 -3.94 -9.76
N SER A 185 10.84 -4.60 -10.91
CA SER A 185 9.59 -5.01 -11.55
C SER A 185 8.82 -6.02 -10.68
N GLY A 186 9.50 -7.07 -10.22
CA GLY A 186 8.91 -8.14 -9.41
C GLY A 186 8.37 -7.65 -8.07
N ARG A 187 9.17 -6.89 -7.31
CA ARG A 187 8.70 -6.33 -6.03
C ARG A 187 7.54 -5.36 -6.24
N GLY A 188 7.57 -4.57 -7.31
CA GLY A 188 6.51 -3.63 -7.65
C GLY A 188 5.18 -4.31 -7.97
N ALA A 189 5.23 -5.37 -8.78
CA ALA A 189 4.06 -6.17 -9.11
C ALA A 189 3.44 -6.86 -7.88
N MET A 190 4.28 -7.34 -6.95
CA MET A 190 3.79 -7.92 -5.69
C MET A 190 3.19 -6.90 -4.73
N ASP A 191 3.64 -5.65 -4.78
CA ASP A 191 3.02 -4.54 -4.05
C ASP A 191 1.63 -4.24 -4.63
N ALA A 192 1.50 -4.16 -5.96
CA ALA A 192 0.22 -3.99 -6.65
C ALA A 192 -0.75 -5.16 -6.34
N PHE A 193 -0.26 -6.41 -6.33
CA PHE A 193 -1.03 -7.57 -5.89
C PHE A 193 -1.52 -7.39 -4.46
N THR A 194 -0.65 -6.98 -3.54
CA THR A 194 -0.98 -6.84 -2.12
C THR A 194 -2.01 -5.73 -1.91
N HIS A 195 -1.91 -4.61 -2.65
CA HIS A 195 -2.92 -3.56 -2.67
C HIS A 195 -4.30 -4.09 -3.06
N LEU A 196 -4.39 -4.82 -4.18
CA LEU A 196 -5.64 -5.37 -4.68
C LEU A 196 -6.22 -6.44 -3.72
N MET A 197 -5.37 -7.33 -3.22
CA MET A 197 -5.74 -8.39 -2.27
C MET A 197 -6.28 -7.78 -0.97
N GLU A 198 -5.53 -6.87 -0.35
CA GLU A 198 -5.97 -6.25 0.90
C GLU A 198 -7.21 -5.39 0.68
N ALA A 199 -7.25 -4.54 -0.34
CA ALA A 199 -8.44 -3.72 -0.61
C ALA A 199 -9.70 -4.56 -0.92
N TYR A 200 -9.53 -5.76 -1.48
CA TYR A 200 -10.64 -6.68 -1.67
C TYR A 200 -11.11 -7.28 -0.34
N VAL A 201 -10.22 -7.73 0.54
CA VAL A 201 -10.64 -8.42 1.77
C VAL A 201 -10.84 -7.49 2.97
N CYS A 202 -10.35 -6.25 2.92
CA CYS A 202 -10.36 -5.28 4.02
C CYS A 202 -11.42 -4.20 3.83
N GLY A 203 -11.79 -3.56 4.94
CA GLY A 203 -12.83 -2.54 4.98
C GLY A 203 -14.24 -3.11 4.76
N GLU A 204 -15.18 -2.21 4.50
CA GLU A 204 -16.53 -2.61 4.14
C GLU A 204 -16.58 -2.97 2.64
N PRO A 205 -17.22 -4.10 2.26
CA PRO A 205 -17.38 -4.47 0.85
C PRO A 205 -18.01 -3.34 0.04
N ASN A 206 -17.45 -3.06 -1.14
CA ASN A 206 -17.91 -1.99 -2.01
C ASN A 206 -17.87 -2.50 -3.47
N PRO A 207 -19.01 -2.55 -4.18
CA PRO A 207 -19.06 -3.09 -5.54
C PRO A 207 -18.06 -2.45 -6.51
N LEU A 208 -17.78 -1.14 -6.39
CA LEU A 208 -16.80 -0.48 -7.27
C LEU A 208 -15.37 -0.93 -6.97
N THR A 209 -14.97 -0.99 -5.70
CA THR A 209 -13.63 -1.47 -5.35
C THR A 209 -13.48 -2.95 -5.64
N ASP A 210 -14.54 -3.74 -5.44
CA ASP A 210 -14.56 -5.18 -5.72
C ASP A 210 -14.29 -5.45 -7.20
N MET A 211 -15.02 -4.79 -8.11
CA MET A 211 -14.82 -4.93 -9.56
C MET A 211 -13.39 -4.55 -9.98
N ILE A 212 -12.85 -3.46 -9.43
CA ILE A 212 -11.50 -2.97 -9.73
C ILE A 212 -10.45 -3.95 -9.20
N CYS A 213 -10.63 -4.47 -7.99
CA CYS A 213 -9.75 -5.46 -7.38
C CYS A 213 -9.72 -6.76 -8.21
N GLU A 214 -10.89 -7.29 -8.58
CA GLU A 214 -10.99 -8.52 -9.35
C GLU A 214 -10.37 -8.39 -10.74
N GLU A 215 -10.59 -7.28 -11.43
CA GLU A 215 -9.95 -7.02 -12.73
C GLU A 215 -8.44 -6.86 -12.59
N GLY A 216 -7.97 -6.11 -11.60
CA GLY A 216 -6.53 -5.97 -11.34
C GLY A 216 -5.85 -7.31 -11.05
N LEU A 217 -6.47 -8.16 -10.21
CA LEU A 217 -5.96 -9.49 -9.92
C LEU A 217 -5.91 -10.38 -11.17
N ARG A 218 -6.95 -10.31 -12.02
CA ARG A 218 -6.99 -11.05 -13.29
C ARG A 218 -5.87 -10.61 -14.24
N ARG A 219 -5.59 -9.31 -14.32
CA ARG A 219 -4.48 -8.75 -15.12
C ARG A 219 -3.12 -9.21 -14.62
N LEU A 220 -2.92 -9.24 -13.30
CA LEU A 220 -1.66 -9.69 -12.71
C LEU A 220 -1.38 -11.17 -12.96
N THR A 221 -2.41 -12.02 -12.87
CA THR A 221 -2.31 -13.48 -12.83
C THR A 221 -1.36 -14.06 -13.88
N ASN A 222 -1.46 -13.61 -15.13
CA ASN A 222 -0.65 -14.12 -16.24
C ASN A 222 0.44 -13.15 -16.71
N SER A 223 0.51 -11.95 -16.14
CA SER A 223 1.38 -10.88 -16.65
C SER A 223 2.60 -10.64 -15.77
N ILE A 224 2.60 -11.03 -14.49
CA ILE A 224 3.74 -10.78 -13.60
C ILE A 224 5.04 -11.42 -14.13
N LEU A 225 5.05 -12.74 -14.38
CA LEU A 225 6.29 -13.40 -14.81
C LEU A 225 6.77 -12.92 -16.19
N PRO A 226 5.93 -12.81 -17.23
CA PRO A 226 6.37 -12.29 -18.53
C PRO A 226 6.86 -10.84 -18.44
N ALA A 227 6.17 -9.97 -17.71
CA ALA A 227 6.57 -8.56 -17.57
C ALA A 227 7.90 -8.40 -16.80
N CYS A 228 8.05 -9.13 -15.69
CA CYS A 228 9.18 -8.95 -14.79
C CYS A 228 10.45 -9.68 -15.25
N LEU A 229 10.31 -10.86 -15.87
CA LEU A 229 11.46 -11.70 -16.23
C LEU A 229 11.82 -11.66 -17.72
N GLN A 230 10.87 -11.27 -18.59
CA GLN A 230 11.04 -11.32 -20.05
C GLN A 230 10.84 -9.95 -20.72
N ASP A 231 10.54 -8.90 -19.95
CA ASP A 231 10.28 -7.55 -20.45
C ASP A 231 9.08 -7.50 -21.44
N ASP A 232 8.15 -8.48 -21.40
CA ASP A 232 7.03 -8.54 -22.35
C ASP A 232 6.16 -7.28 -22.26
N HIS A 233 6.07 -6.53 -23.36
CA HIS A 233 5.44 -5.21 -23.40
C HIS A 233 3.94 -5.26 -23.07
N LYS A 234 3.23 -6.28 -23.56
CA LYS A 234 1.80 -6.44 -23.27
C LYS A 234 1.59 -6.72 -21.79
N ALA A 235 2.39 -7.63 -21.23
CA ALA A 235 2.35 -7.94 -19.82
C ALA A 235 2.74 -6.73 -18.96
N ARG A 236 3.69 -5.90 -19.41
CA ARG A 236 4.04 -4.63 -18.77
C ARG A 236 2.88 -3.64 -18.75
N SER A 237 2.14 -3.54 -19.85
CA SER A 237 0.90 -2.77 -19.92
C SER A 237 -0.15 -3.30 -18.94
N ASP A 238 -0.35 -4.61 -18.86
CA ASP A 238 -1.29 -5.23 -17.92
C ASP A 238 -0.90 -4.98 -16.45
N ILE A 239 0.39 -5.10 -16.06
CA ILE A 239 0.81 -4.79 -14.68
C ILE A 239 0.71 -3.30 -14.36
N ALA A 240 0.94 -2.40 -15.34
CA ALA A 240 0.77 -0.96 -15.15
C ALA A 240 -0.71 -0.62 -14.93
N PHE A 241 -1.60 -1.24 -15.69
CA PHE A 241 -3.04 -1.11 -15.49
C PHE A 241 -3.48 -1.68 -14.14
N ALA A 242 -2.96 -2.85 -13.74
CA ALA A 242 -3.27 -3.43 -12.44
C ALA A 242 -2.76 -2.58 -11.27
N ALA A 243 -1.58 -1.95 -11.38
CA ALA A 243 -1.07 -1.03 -10.37
C ALA A 243 -1.94 0.23 -10.24
N LEU A 244 -2.40 0.79 -11.35
CA LEU A 244 -3.39 1.88 -11.38
C LEU A 244 -4.68 1.47 -10.65
N LEU A 245 -5.22 0.28 -10.96
CA LEU A 245 -6.40 -0.26 -10.28
C LEU A 245 -6.15 -0.48 -8.78
N GLY A 246 -4.94 -0.93 -8.40
CA GLY A 246 -4.52 -1.06 -7.01
C GLY A 246 -4.56 0.29 -6.28
N GLY A 247 -4.02 1.34 -6.89
CA GLY A 247 -4.10 2.71 -6.37
C GLY A 247 -5.55 3.20 -6.18
N MET A 248 -6.39 2.97 -7.19
CA MET A 248 -7.82 3.28 -7.14
C MET A 248 -8.55 2.50 -6.03
N ALA A 249 -8.17 1.24 -5.79
CA ALA A 249 -8.74 0.43 -4.74
C ALA A 249 -8.33 0.97 -3.36
N ILE A 250 -7.04 1.16 -3.08
CA ILE A 250 -6.54 1.51 -1.74
C ILE A 250 -6.87 2.95 -1.31
N THR A 251 -7.18 3.83 -2.26
CA THR A 251 -7.59 5.19 -1.91
C THR A 251 -9.05 5.27 -1.41
N ASN A 252 -9.85 4.27 -1.80
CA ASN A 252 -11.29 4.16 -1.53
C ASN A 252 -11.64 3.06 -0.54
N ALA A 253 -10.82 2.02 -0.46
CA ALA A 253 -10.84 1.00 0.56
C ALA A 253 -9.80 1.31 1.63
N LYS A 254 -9.79 0.49 2.69
CA LYS A 254 -8.67 0.47 3.64
C LYS A 254 -7.69 -0.64 3.24
N LEU A 255 -6.55 -0.66 3.91
CA LEU A 255 -5.57 -1.74 3.81
C LEU A 255 -5.68 -2.67 5.04
N GLY A 256 -4.78 -3.65 5.13
CA GLY A 256 -4.80 -4.65 6.18
C GLY A 256 -3.49 -4.75 6.95
N ALA A 257 -3.27 -5.94 7.50
CA ALA A 257 -2.09 -6.25 8.32
C ALA A 257 -0.77 -6.12 7.55
N ALA A 258 -0.72 -6.42 6.25
CA ALA A 258 0.54 -6.41 5.48
C ALA A 258 1.11 -4.99 5.43
N HIS A 259 0.30 -4.01 5.03
CA HIS A 259 0.72 -2.61 5.01
C HIS A 259 0.91 -2.03 6.41
N GLY A 260 0.05 -2.39 7.37
CA GLY A 260 0.18 -1.95 8.76
C GLY A 260 1.53 -2.35 9.38
N LEU A 261 1.92 -3.62 9.22
CA LEU A 261 3.22 -4.12 9.65
C LEU A 261 4.36 -3.53 8.81
N ALA A 262 4.19 -3.37 7.50
CA ALA A 262 5.21 -2.78 6.63
C ALA A 262 5.52 -1.32 6.99
N SER A 263 4.54 -0.53 7.42
CA SER A 263 4.77 0.83 7.94
C SER A 263 5.60 0.83 9.22
N ALA A 264 5.33 -0.11 10.14
CA ALA A 264 6.07 -0.24 11.40
C ALA A 264 7.50 -0.79 11.19
N LEU A 265 7.68 -1.71 10.25
CA LEU A 265 8.98 -2.28 9.89
C LEU A 265 9.82 -1.34 9.01
N GLY A 266 9.19 -0.51 8.17
CA GLY A 266 9.87 0.29 7.14
C GLY A 266 10.81 1.39 7.65
N GLY A 267 10.79 1.70 8.95
CA GLY A 267 11.81 2.55 9.59
C GLY A 267 12.80 1.79 10.47
N LYS A 268 12.64 0.46 10.60
CA LYS A 268 13.51 -0.43 11.38
C LYS A 268 14.35 -1.34 10.48
N LEU A 269 13.88 -1.64 9.27
CA LEU A 269 14.58 -2.45 8.27
C LEU A 269 15.01 -1.58 7.09
N ASP A 270 16.19 -1.86 6.55
CA ASP A 270 16.62 -1.32 5.25
C ASP A 270 16.10 -2.20 4.10
N ALA A 271 14.79 -2.47 4.11
CA ALA A 271 14.09 -3.27 3.11
C ALA A 271 13.12 -2.37 2.32
N PRO A 272 13.00 -2.52 0.99
CA PRO A 272 11.99 -1.79 0.24
C PRO A 272 10.58 -2.16 0.73
N HIS A 273 9.70 -1.17 0.85
CA HIS A 273 8.33 -1.37 1.30
C HIS A 273 7.61 -2.51 0.57
N SER A 274 7.73 -2.52 -0.76
CA SER A 274 7.16 -3.52 -1.65
C SER A 274 7.65 -4.96 -1.39
N VAL A 275 8.88 -5.12 -0.87
CA VAL A 275 9.39 -6.44 -0.46
C VAL A 275 8.76 -6.84 0.86
N ILE A 276 8.64 -5.90 1.81
CA ILE A 276 8.00 -6.15 3.11
C ILE A 276 6.53 -6.55 2.93
N THR A 277 5.75 -5.77 2.17
CA THR A 277 4.34 -6.05 1.89
C THR A 277 4.17 -7.38 1.16
N GLY A 278 4.94 -7.59 0.08
CA GLY A 278 4.90 -8.83 -0.70
C GLY A 278 5.23 -10.08 0.12
N ARG A 279 6.27 -10.03 0.97
CA ARG A 279 6.65 -11.17 1.82
C ARG A 279 5.71 -11.39 3.00
N LEU A 280 4.99 -10.36 3.48
CA LEU A 280 3.98 -10.52 4.53
C LEU A 280 2.64 -11.03 3.99
N ALA A 281 2.28 -10.70 2.75
CA ALA A 281 0.98 -11.03 2.14
C ALA A 281 0.54 -12.50 2.34
N PRO A 282 1.32 -13.55 2.01
CA PRO A 282 0.88 -14.93 2.18
C PRO A 282 0.63 -15.31 3.65
N HIS A 283 1.34 -14.71 4.60
CA HIS A 283 1.15 -14.95 6.03
C HIS A 283 -0.08 -14.22 6.57
N VAL A 284 -0.35 -13.01 6.08
CA VAL A 284 -1.57 -12.24 6.39
C VAL A 284 -2.81 -12.96 5.86
N MET A 285 -2.76 -13.48 4.63
CA MET A 285 -3.85 -14.28 4.06
C MET A 285 -4.15 -15.49 4.95
N ARG A 286 -3.12 -16.27 5.32
CA ARG A 286 -3.25 -17.44 6.20
C ARG A 286 -3.88 -17.09 7.54
N GLU A 287 -3.37 -16.04 8.19
CA GLU A 287 -3.86 -15.60 9.50
C GLU A 287 -5.33 -15.18 9.43
N ASN A 288 -5.70 -14.34 8.45
CA ASN A 288 -7.09 -13.91 8.29
C ASN A 288 -8.03 -15.07 7.93
N ILE A 289 -7.60 -16.04 7.12
CA ILE A 289 -8.40 -17.25 6.79
C ILE A 289 -8.62 -18.09 8.05
N MET A 290 -7.60 -18.32 8.86
CA MET A 290 -7.72 -19.05 10.13
C MET A 290 -8.68 -18.33 11.10
N ALA A 291 -8.50 -17.02 11.27
CA ALA A 291 -9.38 -16.22 12.11
C ALA A 291 -10.84 -16.20 11.59
N ALA A 292 -11.03 -16.18 10.28
CA ALA A 292 -12.35 -16.25 9.65
C ALA A 292 -13.07 -17.58 9.93
N ARG A 293 -12.34 -18.71 9.86
CA ARG A 293 -12.88 -20.03 10.20
C ARG A 293 -13.33 -20.10 11.65
N THR A 294 -12.47 -19.65 12.57
CA THR A 294 -12.79 -19.63 14.01
C THR A 294 -13.99 -18.73 14.31
N ALA A 295 -14.11 -17.60 13.63
CA ALA A 295 -15.21 -16.66 13.80
C ALA A 295 -16.48 -17.00 13.00
N GLY A 296 -16.49 -18.08 12.20
CA GLY A 296 -17.62 -18.45 11.36
C GLY A 296 -17.93 -17.44 10.23
N ARG A 297 -16.94 -16.66 9.78
CA ARG A 297 -17.08 -15.62 8.75
C ARG A 297 -16.99 -16.20 7.33
N SER A 298 -18.07 -16.86 6.92
CA SER A 298 -18.19 -17.48 5.58
C SER A 298 -18.09 -16.46 4.43
N ASP A 299 -18.51 -15.22 4.67
CA ASP A 299 -18.39 -14.11 3.72
C ASP A 299 -16.91 -13.78 3.42
N LEU A 300 -16.05 -13.75 4.43
CA LEU A 300 -14.62 -13.49 4.25
C LEU A 300 -13.90 -14.67 3.59
N LEU A 301 -14.26 -15.90 3.98
CA LEU A 301 -13.73 -17.11 3.32
C LEU A 301 -14.08 -17.13 1.83
N TYR A 302 -15.32 -16.77 1.48
CA TYR A 302 -15.73 -16.63 0.08
C TYR A 302 -14.84 -15.63 -0.68
N ARG A 303 -14.49 -14.49 -0.08
CA ARG A 303 -13.63 -13.49 -0.73
C ARG A 303 -12.21 -14.02 -0.96
N TYR A 304 -11.61 -14.69 0.02
CA TYR A 304 -10.30 -15.35 -0.20
C TYR A 304 -10.37 -16.46 -1.25
N ARG A 305 -11.50 -17.19 -1.32
CA ARG A 305 -11.73 -18.18 -2.38
C ARG A 305 -11.85 -17.52 -3.76
N SER A 306 -12.54 -16.39 -3.87
CA SER A 306 -12.61 -15.61 -5.10
C SER A 306 -11.23 -15.18 -5.56
N ILE A 307 -10.37 -14.71 -4.66
CA ILE A 307 -8.96 -14.41 -4.97
C ILE A 307 -8.26 -15.65 -5.50
N ALA A 308 -8.34 -16.79 -4.78
CA ALA A 308 -7.72 -18.05 -5.20
C ALA A 308 -8.18 -18.48 -6.61
N ARG A 309 -9.48 -18.40 -6.89
CA ARG A 309 -10.05 -18.72 -8.22
C ARG A 309 -9.53 -17.81 -9.32
N ILE A 310 -9.40 -16.50 -9.05
CA ILE A 310 -8.87 -15.54 -10.02
C ILE A 310 -7.40 -15.84 -10.30
N VAL A 311 -6.57 -15.95 -9.26
CA VAL A 311 -5.11 -16.07 -9.42
C VAL A 311 -4.66 -17.44 -9.92
N THR A 312 -5.43 -18.49 -9.66
CA THR A 312 -5.15 -19.84 -10.19
C THR A 312 -5.86 -20.13 -11.50
N GLY A 313 -6.87 -19.35 -11.87
CA GLY A 313 -7.73 -19.63 -13.03
C GLY A 313 -8.63 -20.86 -12.85
N ARG A 314 -8.73 -21.45 -11.66
CA ARG A 314 -9.50 -22.68 -11.39
C ARG A 314 -10.77 -22.38 -10.60
N ALA A 315 -11.93 -22.78 -11.13
CA ALA A 315 -13.23 -22.56 -10.49
C ALA A 315 -13.38 -23.27 -9.13
N GLU A 316 -12.72 -24.41 -8.95
CA GLU A 316 -12.76 -25.19 -7.71
C GLU A 316 -11.66 -24.82 -6.71
N ALA A 317 -10.90 -23.75 -6.97
CA ALA A 317 -9.82 -23.37 -6.07
C ALA A 317 -10.33 -23.02 -4.67
N ILE A 318 -9.62 -23.49 -3.64
CA ILE A 318 -9.85 -23.17 -2.22
C ILE A 318 -8.93 -22.04 -1.74
N GLU A 319 -9.20 -21.49 -0.56
CA GLU A 319 -8.51 -20.30 -0.04
C GLU A 319 -6.98 -20.49 0.07
N GLU A 320 -6.54 -21.69 0.49
CA GLU A 320 -5.11 -22.07 0.60
C GLU A 320 -4.35 -21.98 -0.71
N GLU A 321 -4.97 -22.34 -1.83
CA GLU A 321 -4.31 -22.35 -3.15
C GLU A 321 -3.97 -20.94 -3.63
N GLY A 322 -4.69 -19.92 -3.13
CA GLY A 322 -4.31 -18.52 -3.30
C GLY A 322 -3.03 -18.16 -2.56
N ILE A 323 -2.81 -18.71 -1.35
CA ILE A 323 -1.58 -18.50 -0.58
C ILE A 323 -0.38 -19.16 -1.26
N GLU A 324 -0.58 -20.39 -1.75
CA GLU A 324 0.43 -21.16 -2.48
C GLU A 324 0.85 -20.41 -3.74
N TRP A 325 -0.10 -19.91 -4.51
CA TRP A 325 0.17 -19.11 -5.71
C TRP A 325 1.06 -17.89 -5.41
N VAL A 326 0.75 -17.15 -4.34
CA VAL A 326 1.56 -15.99 -3.92
C VAL A 326 2.96 -16.42 -3.51
N THR A 327 3.06 -17.51 -2.74
CA THR A 327 4.35 -18.03 -2.24
C THR A 327 5.25 -18.47 -3.40
N GLU A 328 4.71 -19.26 -4.33
CA GLU A 328 5.44 -19.68 -5.54
C GLU A 328 5.88 -18.49 -6.39
N LEU A 329 5.02 -17.47 -6.52
CA LEU A 329 5.33 -16.30 -7.32
C LEU A 329 6.48 -15.48 -6.73
N LEU A 330 6.50 -15.29 -5.41
CA LEU A 330 7.60 -14.64 -4.71
C LEU A 330 8.94 -15.35 -4.95
N ASP A 331 8.92 -16.69 -5.00
CA ASP A 331 10.11 -17.51 -5.23
C ASP A 331 10.53 -17.51 -6.70
N LYS A 332 9.60 -17.61 -7.65
CA LYS A 332 9.87 -17.47 -9.10
C LYS A 332 10.46 -16.10 -9.45
N LEU A 333 10.01 -15.04 -8.76
CA LEU A 333 10.57 -13.69 -8.88
C LEU A 333 11.91 -13.51 -8.15
N SER A 334 12.37 -14.52 -7.41
CA SER A 334 13.61 -14.47 -6.63
C SER A 334 13.67 -13.27 -5.67
N LEU A 335 12.52 -12.88 -5.09
CA LEU A 335 12.50 -11.76 -4.15
C LEU A 335 13.23 -12.16 -2.86
N PRO A 336 13.99 -11.27 -2.22
CA PRO A 336 14.71 -11.59 -1.00
C PRO A 336 13.74 -11.90 0.17
N GLN A 337 14.19 -12.74 1.09
CA GLN A 337 13.47 -13.01 2.34
C GLN A 337 13.68 -11.86 3.33
N LEU A 338 12.71 -11.61 4.22
CA LEU A 338 12.84 -10.53 5.22
C LEU A 338 13.96 -10.79 6.25
N SER A 339 14.33 -12.05 6.47
CA SER A 339 15.49 -12.43 7.28
C SER A 339 16.80 -11.84 6.76
N GLN A 340 16.94 -11.65 5.44
CA GLN A 340 18.12 -11.02 4.83
C GLN A 340 18.25 -9.54 5.19
N PHE A 341 17.16 -8.90 5.60
CA PHE A 341 17.13 -7.51 6.06
C PHE A 341 17.17 -7.38 7.58
N GLY A 342 17.40 -8.47 8.31
CA GLY A 342 17.53 -8.46 9.77
C GLY A 342 16.19 -8.41 10.52
N VAL A 343 15.07 -8.81 9.91
CA VAL A 343 13.75 -8.78 10.58
C VAL A 343 13.73 -9.55 11.90
N CYS A 344 14.52 -10.63 12.03
CA CYS A 344 14.58 -11.46 13.23
C CYS A 344 15.33 -10.83 14.40
N ALA A 345 16.07 -9.76 14.16
CA ALA A 345 16.66 -8.97 15.23
C ALA A 345 15.71 -7.89 15.76
N THR A 346 14.52 -7.72 15.16
CA THR A 346 13.56 -6.70 15.60
C THR A 346 12.70 -7.21 16.75
N SER A 347 12.31 -6.30 17.65
CA SER A 347 11.31 -6.61 18.68
C SER A 347 9.92 -6.67 18.03
N PHE A 348 9.41 -7.88 17.79
CA PHE A 348 8.07 -8.08 17.23
C PHE A 348 6.96 -7.52 18.12
N THR A 349 7.17 -7.55 19.43
CA THR A 349 6.33 -6.88 20.41
C THR A 349 6.20 -5.38 20.10
N GLN A 350 7.33 -4.70 19.88
CA GLN A 350 7.34 -3.27 19.54
C GLN A 350 6.76 -3.01 18.15
N VAL A 351 7.09 -3.85 17.17
CA VAL A 351 6.56 -3.72 15.80
C VAL A 351 5.04 -3.85 15.80
N ALA A 352 4.48 -4.81 16.53
CA ALA A 352 3.03 -4.99 16.65
C ALA A 352 2.37 -3.78 17.33
N GLU A 353 2.97 -3.23 18.40
CA GLU A 353 2.47 -2.02 19.06
C GLU A 353 2.51 -0.79 18.15
N ASP A 354 3.59 -0.61 17.39
CA ASP A 354 3.72 0.48 16.43
C ASP A 354 2.73 0.32 15.27
N ALA A 355 2.53 -0.90 14.78
CA ALA A 355 1.58 -1.21 13.72
C ALA A 355 0.14 -0.88 14.13
N LEU A 356 -0.26 -1.19 15.38
CA LEU A 356 -1.58 -0.88 15.93
C LEU A 356 -1.89 0.63 16.03
N LYS A 357 -0.87 1.50 16.01
CA LYS A 357 -1.06 2.97 15.98
C LYS A 357 -1.47 3.47 14.59
N SER A 358 -1.18 2.72 13.52
CA SER A 358 -1.45 3.12 12.14
C SER A 358 -2.96 3.12 11.83
N VAL A 359 -3.40 4.07 11.01
CA VAL A 359 -4.78 4.08 10.49
C VAL A 359 -5.00 2.96 9.47
N ALA A 360 -3.97 2.61 8.70
CA ALA A 360 -4.06 1.61 7.62
C ALA A 360 -4.49 0.24 8.16
N ILE A 361 -3.95 -0.19 9.31
CA ILE A 361 -4.20 -1.52 9.87
C ILE A 361 -5.64 -1.72 10.36
N LYS A 362 -6.36 -0.61 10.63
CA LYS A 362 -7.76 -0.62 11.09
C LYS A 362 -8.75 -1.05 10.00
N GLY A 363 -8.28 -1.29 8.78
CA GLY A 363 -9.07 -1.87 7.71
C GLY A 363 -9.16 -3.38 7.72
N ASN A 364 -8.28 -4.08 8.44
CA ASN A 364 -8.26 -5.54 8.41
C ASN A 364 -9.65 -6.12 8.74
N PRO A 365 -10.15 -7.13 7.99
CA PRO A 365 -11.54 -7.56 8.08
C PRO A 365 -11.94 -8.16 9.43
N LEU A 366 -10.95 -8.58 10.21
CA LEU A 366 -11.10 -9.05 11.58
C LEU A 366 -10.21 -8.22 12.49
N PRO A 367 -10.69 -7.76 13.67
CA PRO A 367 -9.91 -6.95 14.59
C PRO A 367 -8.56 -7.58 14.92
N LEU A 368 -7.46 -6.89 14.59
CA LEU A 368 -6.12 -7.38 14.85
C LEU A 368 -5.74 -7.13 16.31
N THR A 369 -5.31 -8.19 16.97
CA THR A 369 -4.68 -8.10 18.30
C THR A 369 -3.16 -8.13 18.14
N LYS A 370 -2.46 -7.72 19.20
CA LYS A 370 -1.00 -7.81 19.26
C LYS A 370 -0.51 -9.23 18.98
N ASP A 371 -1.18 -10.25 19.54
CA ASP A 371 -0.80 -11.66 19.37
C ASP A 371 -0.97 -12.13 17.93
N ARG A 372 -2.03 -11.70 17.24
CA ARG A 372 -2.24 -12.01 15.81
C ARG A 372 -1.14 -11.39 14.93
N LEU A 373 -0.71 -10.17 15.25
CA LEU A 373 0.40 -9.51 14.55
C LEU A 373 1.74 -10.19 14.81
N ILE A 374 2.02 -10.56 16.06
CA ILE A 374 3.23 -11.32 16.43
C ILE A 374 3.23 -12.68 15.73
N TYR A 375 2.07 -13.36 15.65
CA TYR A 375 1.94 -14.61 14.92
C TYR A 375 2.39 -14.46 13.46
N ILE A 376 1.93 -13.41 12.76
CA ILE A 376 2.34 -13.12 11.37
C ILE A 376 3.87 -12.88 11.29
N LEU A 377 4.41 -12.06 12.19
CA LEU A 377 5.84 -11.72 12.22
C LEU A 377 6.72 -12.95 12.49
N ASN A 378 6.28 -13.88 13.34
CA ASN A 378 7.00 -15.12 13.60
C ASN A 378 7.15 -15.98 12.34
N GLN A 379 6.20 -15.92 11.40
CA GLN A 379 6.28 -16.73 10.17
C GLN A 379 7.37 -16.26 9.20
N VAL A 380 7.80 -15.00 9.26
CA VAL A 380 8.82 -14.45 8.34
C VAL A 380 10.26 -14.71 8.82
N CYS A 381 10.42 -15.29 10.02
CA CYS A 381 11.70 -15.41 10.69
C CYS A 381 12.33 -16.80 10.71
N SER A 382 11.88 -17.69 9.83
CA SER A 382 12.21 -19.12 9.84
C SER A 382 13.72 -19.43 9.82
N CYS A 383 14.33 -19.39 11.00
CA CYS A 383 15.53 -20.11 11.40
C CYS A 383 15.10 -21.12 12.48
N ARG A 384 15.00 -22.39 12.07
CA ARG A 384 14.86 -23.63 12.88
C ARG A 384 13.61 -23.75 13.78
N LEU A 385 12.59 -24.42 13.25
CA LEU A 385 11.85 -25.46 14.00
C LEU A 385 12.02 -26.78 13.25
N GLY A 386 13.26 -27.25 13.20
CA GLY A 386 13.58 -28.66 13.01
C GLY A 386 13.80 -29.26 14.39
N GLU A 387 12.72 -29.47 15.12
CA GLU A 387 12.59 -30.40 16.23
C GLU A 387 11.09 -30.57 16.45
N GLU A 388 10.60 -31.76 16.10
CA GLU A 388 9.27 -32.22 16.47
C GLU A 388 9.09 -32.10 17.98
N GLN A 389 8.12 -31.31 18.42
CA GLN A 389 7.45 -31.57 19.69
C GLN A 389 5.95 -31.47 19.45
N ASP A 390 5.30 -32.61 19.68
CA ASP A 390 3.87 -32.84 19.61
C ASP A 390 3.06 -31.68 20.16
N ALA A 391 2.17 -31.15 19.33
CA ALA A 391 1.11 -30.27 19.77
C ALA A 391 0.12 -31.07 20.64
N GLN A 392 0.28 -31.02 21.96
CA GLN A 392 -0.81 -31.37 22.87
C GLN A 392 -1.88 -30.28 22.82
N PRO A 393 -3.18 -30.64 22.80
CA PRO A 393 -4.26 -29.67 22.75
C PRO A 393 -4.32 -28.89 24.07
N ILE A 394 -4.33 -27.56 23.96
CA ILE A 394 -4.50 -26.64 25.08
C ILE A 394 -5.88 -26.88 25.70
N SER A 395 -5.86 -27.44 26.91
CA SER A 395 -7.00 -27.66 27.78
C SER A 395 -7.68 -26.34 28.15
N ALA A 396 -9.01 -26.34 28.12
CA ALA A 396 -9.86 -25.23 28.53
C ALA A 396 -9.65 -24.93 30.02
N ALA A 397 -9.06 -23.78 30.34
CA ALA A 397 -8.97 -23.29 31.70
C ALA A 397 -10.36 -22.86 32.20
N ALA A 398 -10.80 -23.52 33.27
CA ALA A 398 -12.02 -23.26 33.99
C ALA A 398 -12.05 -21.83 34.56
N ILE A 399 -13.19 -21.15 34.38
CA ILE A 399 -13.52 -19.89 35.05
C ILE A 399 -14.07 -20.25 36.43
N GLU A 400 -13.28 -20.06 37.48
CA GLU A 400 -13.77 -20.08 38.87
C GLU A 400 -14.50 -18.78 39.18
N VAL A 401 -15.81 -18.89 39.43
CA VAL A 401 -16.66 -17.83 39.96
C VAL A 401 -16.56 -17.85 41.47
N LEU A 402 -15.90 -16.85 42.06
CA LEU A 402 -15.92 -16.61 43.51
C LEU A 402 -17.25 -15.94 43.89
N GLY A 403 -18.23 -16.75 44.30
CA GLY A 403 -19.49 -16.31 44.89
C GLY A 403 -19.60 -16.77 46.35
N GLY A 404 -19.43 -15.83 47.28
CA GLY A 404 -19.54 -16.07 48.71
C GLY A 404 -20.97 -16.11 49.25
N ASN A 405 -21.07 -16.72 50.43
CA ASN A 405 -22.18 -16.76 51.40
C ASN A 405 -23.33 -17.76 51.18
N GLN A 406 -23.12 -18.92 51.82
CA GLN A 406 -24.14 -19.82 52.32
C GLN A 406 -25.18 -19.07 53.19
N ARG A 407 -26.45 -19.20 52.84
CA ARG A 407 -27.56 -19.20 53.81
C ARG A 407 -28.30 -20.52 53.69
N SER A 408 -28.41 -21.17 54.84
CA SER A 408 -29.14 -22.41 55.09
C SER A 408 -30.65 -22.24 54.95
N LEU A 409 -31.30 -23.21 54.31
CA LEU A 409 -32.73 -23.50 54.48
C LEU A 409 -32.91 -25.02 54.53
N PRO A 410 -33.73 -25.55 55.45
CA PRO A 410 -34.00 -26.98 55.56
C PRO A 410 -35.12 -27.42 54.62
N SER A 411 -35.08 -28.72 54.31
CA SER A 411 -36.05 -29.47 53.51
C SER A 411 -37.34 -29.78 54.29
N ARG A 412 -38.48 -29.74 53.60
CA ARG A 412 -39.35 -30.89 53.26
C ARG A 412 -40.79 -30.46 52.97
N ASP A 413 -41.25 -30.95 51.83
CA ASP A 413 -42.51 -31.65 51.56
C ASP A 413 -43.87 -31.09 51.98
N ASN A 414 -44.77 -31.18 50.98
CA ASN A 414 -46.17 -31.61 51.05
C ASN A 414 -47.31 -30.56 50.88
N VAL A 415 -48.01 -30.76 49.75
CA VAL A 415 -49.46 -31.05 49.64
C VAL A 415 -50.45 -29.88 49.43
N GLU A 416 -51.11 -30.00 48.27
CA GLU A 416 -52.50 -29.64 47.89
C GLU A 416 -53.01 -28.20 47.76
N ASN A 417 -53.71 -28.05 46.61
CA ASN A 417 -54.73 -27.09 46.17
C ASN A 417 -54.31 -25.70 45.70
#